data_AF-E3MIP3-F1
#
_entry.id   AF-E3MIP3-F1
#
_cell.length_a   1.000
_cell.length_b   1.000
_cell.length_c   1.000
_cell.angle_alpha   90.00
_cell.angle_beta   90.00
_cell.angle_gamma   90.00
#
_symmetry.space_group_name_H-M   'P 1'
#
loop_
_entity.id
_entity.type
_entity.pdbx_description
1 polymer ?
#
loop_
_entity_poly.entity_id
_entity_poly.type
_entity_poly.pdbx_seq_one_letter_code
_entity_poly.pdbx_strand_id
1 'polypeptide(L)'
;MGDVMRLRYGQSLRNMNIPYNRKMKIEFAYNVGHFETRLEDYIYINYRKINNQDVLPYFIFLNTVVGVKVEKITTRRLWMLEKKFKRRLHDLIHFQLIGTNGTHIQSLINLEEICDGCVKCSNIAQKCLEYGPLRFSTLQTMIYSKNYKKLHVTDKLFENIAEYCISKSKSKEECFKELDKTILSTISCDELAIWICESRVLPDELTDPKFDHRHMPREVIDIILRKWNVKSIKLSILHITNEEVCSVEWLRYNYFTRVRLNDPYLEKKQSDLKFSHVEVSLSYSLYCVRDLGNRQLVVNEPKGYDNFIPNIRRMFPTDQISMELPHWYFILG
;
A
#
# COMPACT_ATOMS: atom_id res chain seq x y z
N MET A 1 31.86 26.78 23.19
CA MET A 1 31.02 26.29 22.08
C MET A 1 30.61 24.81 22.23
N GLY A 2 30.65 24.22 23.45
CA GLY A 2 30.36 22.80 23.68
C GLY A 2 29.13 22.48 24.56
N ASP A 3 28.52 23.48 25.23
CA ASP A 3 27.53 23.20 26.28
C ASP A 3 26.07 23.50 25.89
N VAL A 4 25.82 24.12 24.74
CA VAL A 4 24.43 24.41 24.29
C VAL A 4 23.76 23.19 23.63
N MET A 5 24.55 22.20 23.16
CA MET A 5 24.02 20.99 22.52
C MET A 5 23.58 19.91 23.51
N ARG A 6 24.07 19.93 24.76
CA ARG A 6 23.69 18.94 25.80
C ARG A 6 22.32 19.21 26.42
N LEU A 7 21.89 20.46 26.51
CA LEU A 7 20.64 20.80 27.21
C LEU A 7 19.36 20.51 26.40
N ARG A 8 19.40 20.51 25.06
CA ARG A 8 18.21 20.14 24.25
C ARG A 8 17.97 18.63 24.17
N TYR A 9 18.99 17.79 24.37
CA TYR A 9 18.86 16.32 24.32
C TYR A 9 18.76 15.67 25.71
N GLY A 10 19.20 16.34 26.78
CA GLY A 10 19.18 15.80 28.14
C GLY A 10 17.78 15.49 28.69
N GLN A 11 16.74 16.20 28.26
CA GLN A 11 15.34 15.88 28.62
C GLN A 11 14.72 14.76 27.75
N SER A 12 15.33 14.39 26.62
CA SER A 12 14.81 13.36 25.69
C SER A 12 15.17 11.92 26.12
N LEU A 13 16.20 11.75 26.96
CA LEU A 13 16.73 10.44 27.34
C LEU A 13 15.83 9.67 28.32
N ARG A 14 14.99 10.34 29.13
CA ARG A 14 14.18 9.65 30.15
C ARG A 14 12.93 8.94 29.63
N ASN A 15 12.55 9.17 28.36
CA ASN A 15 11.34 8.58 27.75
C ASN A 15 11.63 7.76 26.48
N MET A 16 12.88 7.36 26.25
CA MET A 16 13.25 6.63 25.04
C MET A 16 13.14 5.12 25.28
N ASN A 17 11.95 4.59 25.03
CA ASN A 17 11.65 3.19 25.21
C ASN A 17 12.30 2.41 24.05
N ILE A 18 13.52 1.90 24.24
CA ILE A 18 14.38 1.25 23.22
C ILE A 18 13.64 0.23 22.33
N PRO A 19 12.69 -0.60 22.83
CA PRO A 19 11.91 -1.51 21.98
C PRO A 19 11.08 -0.80 20.91
N TYR A 20 10.60 0.42 21.17
CA TYR A 20 9.75 1.17 20.25
C TYR A 20 10.51 1.64 19.00
N ASN A 21 11.84 1.75 19.05
CA ASN A 21 12.62 2.25 17.91
C ASN A 21 13.09 1.14 16.95
N ARG A 22 12.89 -0.14 17.29
CA ARG A 22 13.08 -1.23 16.29
C ARG A 22 11.98 -1.24 15.23
N LYS A 23 10.82 -0.66 15.56
CA LYS A 23 9.70 -0.44 14.65
C LYS A 23 9.59 1.05 14.37
N MET A 24 9.82 1.43 13.14
CA MET A 24 9.83 2.83 12.72
C MET A 24 8.56 3.12 11.93
N LYS A 25 7.70 3.97 12.49
CA LYS A 25 6.57 4.55 11.77
C LYS A 25 6.97 5.95 11.33
N ILE A 26 7.05 6.17 10.02
CA ILE A 26 7.46 7.44 9.43
C ILE A 26 6.29 7.98 8.62
N GLU A 27 5.64 9.04 9.10
CA GLU A 27 4.43 9.53 8.48
C GLU A 27 4.43 11.04 8.31
N PHE A 28 3.85 11.51 7.21
CA PHE A 28 3.43 12.89 7.11
C PHE A 28 2.00 13.00 7.67
N ALA A 29 1.85 13.69 8.80
CA ALA A 29 0.51 13.94 9.36
C ALA A 29 -0.08 15.15 8.65
N TYR A 30 -1.19 14.91 7.96
CA TYR A 30 -1.92 15.89 7.20
C TYR A 30 -3.08 16.44 8.04
N ASN A 31 -3.31 17.76 7.96
CA ASN A 31 -4.54 18.40 8.40
C ASN A 31 -5.30 18.89 7.16
N VAL A 32 -6.60 18.55 7.04
CA VAL A 32 -7.40 18.67 5.81
C VAL A 32 -7.52 20.12 5.29
N GLY A 33 -7.29 21.12 6.16
CA GLY A 33 -7.43 22.54 5.84
C GLY A 33 -6.28 23.23 5.09
N HIS A 34 -5.15 22.57 4.78
CA HIS A 34 -3.95 23.26 4.26
C HIS A 34 -3.38 22.65 2.97
N PHE A 35 -4.21 22.48 1.93
CA PHE A 35 -3.69 22.11 0.60
C PHE A 35 -2.89 23.26 -0.06
N GLU A 36 -3.18 24.51 0.29
CA GLU A 36 -2.67 25.68 -0.45
C GLU A 36 -1.43 26.35 0.17
N THR A 37 -1.11 26.09 1.44
CA THR A 37 0.06 26.68 2.12
C THR A 37 1.13 25.62 2.42
N ARG A 38 1.86 25.20 1.38
CA ARG A 38 2.94 24.19 1.43
C ARG A 38 4.22 24.69 2.13
N LEU A 39 4.15 24.99 3.43
CA LEU A 39 5.31 25.49 4.20
C LEU A 39 5.80 24.53 5.29
N GLU A 40 5.18 23.37 5.46
CA GLU A 40 5.49 22.47 6.57
C GLU A 40 6.53 21.41 6.18
N ASP A 41 7.80 21.68 6.51
CA ASP A 41 8.97 20.85 6.19
C ASP A 41 9.29 19.87 7.33
N TYR A 42 8.32 19.06 7.75
CA TYR A 42 8.49 18.09 8.83
C TYR A 42 7.74 16.78 8.59
N ILE A 43 8.13 15.76 9.34
CA ILE A 43 7.50 14.43 9.39
C ILE A 43 7.35 13.99 10.84
N TYR A 44 6.53 12.97 11.07
CA TYR A 44 6.47 12.26 12.34
C TYR A 44 7.24 10.96 12.25
N ILE A 45 8.16 10.74 13.18
CA ILE A 45 8.86 9.47 13.35
C ILE A 45 8.50 8.93 14.72
N ASN A 46 7.82 7.79 14.78
CA ASN A 46 7.27 7.22 16.02
C ASN A 46 6.51 8.26 16.85
N TYR A 47 5.60 8.99 16.18
CA TYR A 47 4.78 10.06 16.75
C TYR A 47 5.54 11.32 17.21
N ARG A 48 6.86 11.41 16.98
CA ARG A 48 7.65 12.61 17.25
C ARG A 48 7.76 13.46 16.00
N LYS A 49 7.39 14.75 16.10
CA LYS A 49 7.57 15.73 15.03
C LYS A 49 9.07 16.02 14.84
N ILE A 50 9.58 15.77 13.64
CA ILE A 50 10.99 15.99 13.24
C ILE A 50 11.00 16.87 11.99
N ASN A 51 11.68 18.01 12.04
CA ASN A 51 11.86 18.86 10.86
C ASN A 51 12.82 18.18 9.87
N ASN A 52 12.68 18.46 8.57
CA ASN A 52 13.51 17.90 7.50
C ASN A 52 15.02 18.07 7.76
N GLN A 53 15.44 19.23 8.27
CA GLN A 53 16.85 19.49 8.61
C GLN A 53 17.37 18.55 9.71
N ASP A 54 16.49 18.13 10.62
CA ASP A 54 16.80 17.30 11.79
C ASP A 54 16.69 15.79 11.51
N VAL A 55 16.13 15.37 10.37
CA VAL A 55 15.95 13.93 10.03
C VAL A 55 17.28 13.18 9.99
N LEU A 56 18.30 13.73 9.32
CA LEU A 56 19.62 13.10 9.23
C LEU A 56 20.30 13.01 10.61
N PRO A 57 20.44 14.12 11.38
CA PRO A 57 20.94 14.04 12.76
C PRO A 57 20.18 13.03 13.62
N TYR A 58 18.86 12.94 13.45
CA TYR A 58 18.03 12.00 14.21
C TYR A 58 18.33 10.54 13.84
N PHE A 59 18.46 10.20 12.56
CA PHE A 59 18.84 8.84 12.14
C PHE A 59 20.25 8.46 12.59
N ILE A 60 21.22 9.40 12.51
CA ILE A 60 22.57 9.19 13.06
C ILE A 60 22.52 8.92 14.56
N PHE A 61 21.73 9.72 15.30
CA PHE A 61 21.56 9.53 16.74
C PHE A 61 20.99 8.14 17.06
N LEU A 62 19.93 7.70 16.37
CA LEU A 62 19.33 6.38 16.59
C LEU A 62 20.32 5.25 16.33
N ASN A 63 21.08 5.32 15.24
CA ASN A 63 21.94 4.22 14.84
C ASN A 63 23.27 4.20 15.58
N THR A 64 23.90 5.36 15.76
CA THR A 64 25.26 5.44 16.32
C THR A 64 25.25 5.60 17.83
N VAL A 65 24.36 6.46 18.37
CA VAL A 65 24.36 6.76 19.81
C VAL A 65 23.50 5.76 20.57
N VAL A 66 22.30 5.48 20.06
CA VAL A 66 21.37 4.53 20.71
C VAL A 66 21.64 3.08 20.30
N GLY A 67 22.27 2.86 19.14
CA GLY A 67 22.55 1.50 18.64
C GLY A 67 21.29 0.75 18.17
N VAL A 68 20.28 1.48 17.70
CA VAL A 68 19.01 0.89 17.26
C VAL A 68 19.23 0.04 16.02
N LYS A 69 18.75 -1.22 16.08
CA LYS A 69 18.64 -2.11 14.93
C LYS A 69 17.20 -2.07 14.43
N VAL A 70 16.96 -1.33 13.37
CA VAL A 70 15.61 -1.20 12.80
C VAL A 70 15.22 -2.50 12.10
N GLU A 71 14.12 -3.09 12.55
CA GLU A 71 13.59 -4.35 12.06
C GLU A 71 12.33 -4.15 11.20
N LYS A 72 11.55 -3.11 11.47
CA LYS A 72 10.34 -2.79 10.70
C LYS A 72 10.26 -1.31 10.38
N ILE A 73 9.94 -0.98 9.14
CA ILE A 73 9.64 0.39 8.72
C ILE A 73 8.28 0.38 8.04
N THR A 74 7.40 1.28 8.47
CA THR A 74 6.14 1.58 7.78
C THR A 74 6.13 3.07 7.49
N THR A 75 6.01 3.41 6.21
CA THR A 75 5.85 4.80 5.80
C THR A 75 4.40 5.13 5.51
N ARG A 76 4.03 6.40 5.60
CA ARG A 76 2.67 6.83 5.26
C ARG A 76 2.64 8.25 4.73
N ARG A 77 1.95 8.44 3.60
CA ARG A 77 1.69 9.75 2.99
C ARG A 77 2.97 10.51 2.65
N LEU A 78 4.11 9.83 2.51
CA LEU A 78 5.36 10.51 2.16
C LEU A 78 5.33 11.06 0.72
N TRP A 79 4.42 10.56 -0.11
CA TRP A 79 4.17 11.09 -1.45
C TRP A 79 3.64 12.53 -1.45
N MET A 80 3.05 12.99 -0.34
CA MET A 80 2.56 14.36 -0.16
C MET A 80 3.66 15.36 0.17
N LEU A 81 4.87 14.88 0.49
CA LEU A 81 6.02 15.74 0.77
C LEU A 81 6.52 16.45 -0.49
N GLU A 82 7.19 17.58 -0.29
CA GLU A 82 7.89 18.28 -1.37
C GLU A 82 8.88 17.33 -2.08
N LYS A 83 8.94 17.37 -3.41
CA LYS A 83 9.71 16.44 -4.23
C LYS A 83 11.19 16.34 -3.80
N LYS A 84 11.80 17.46 -3.39
CA LYS A 84 13.18 17.50 -2.89
C LYS A 84 13.31 16.76 -1.56
N PHE A 85 12.44 17.05 -0.60
CA PHE A 85 12.45 16.38 0.70
C PHE A 85 12.13 14.89 0.56
N LYS A 86 11.13 14.54 -0.24
CA LYS A 86 10.76 13.16 -0.56
C LYS A 86 11.95 12.31 -1.01
N ARG A 87 12.72 12.80 -1.99
CA ARG A 87 13.93 12.12 -2.51
C ARG A 87 15.01 12.00 -1.44
N ARG A 88 15.28 13.09 -0.71
CA ARG A 88 16.26 13.09 0.39
C ARG A 88 15.87 12.08 1.47
N LEU A 89 14.61 12.06 1.90
CA LEU A 89 14.10 11.16 2.93
C LEU A 89 14.21 9.69 2.50
N HIS A 90 13.85 9.38 1.25
CA HIS A 90 14.05 8.04 0.69
C HIS A 90 15.51 7.57 0.82
N ASP A 91 16.46 8.39 0.41
CA ASP A 91 17.88 8.04 0.48
C ASP A 91 18.38 7.94 1.91
N LEU A 92 17.92 8.82 2.81
CA LEU A 92 18.23 8.75 4.24
C LEU A 92 17.70 7.46 4.88
N ILE A 93 16.49 7.01 4.52
CA ILE A 93 15.93 5.75 5.02
C ILE A 93 16.82 4.58 4.58
N HIS A 94 17.21 4.51 3.30
CA HIS A 94 18.08 3.43 2.82
C HIS A 94 19.48 3.47 3.43
N PHE A 95 20.16 4.61 3.39
CA PHE A 95 21.59 4.66 3.71
C PHE A 95 21.87 4.86 5.19
N GLN A 96 21.06 5.66 5.87
CA GLN A 96 21.24 5.91 7.28
C GLN A 96 20.43 4.88 8.06
N LEU A 97 19.09 4.91 7.96
CA LEU A 97 18.23 4.15 8.87
C LEU A 97 18.34 2.62 8.71
N ILE A 98 18.25 2.11 7.48
CA ILE A 98 18.40 0.67 7.18
C ILE A 98 19.89 0.27 7.17
N GLY A 99 20.76 1.18 6.73
CA GLY A 99 22.20 0.95 6.58
C GLY A 99 22.56 0.12 5.35
N THR A 100 23.86 0.03 5.07
CA THR A 100 24.41 -0.53 3.83
C THR A 100 24.03 -1.98 3.54
N ASN A 101 23.69 -2.78 4.56
CA ASN A 101 23.40 -4.20 4.35
C ASN A 101 21.95 -4.60 4.65
N GLY A 102 21.14 -3.74 5.28
CA GLY A 102 19.76 -4.07 5.67
C GLY A 102 19.65 -5.44 6.37
N THR A 103 20.64 -5.80 7.18
CA THR A 103 20.74 -7.15 7.78
C THR A 103 19.62 -7.43 8.77
N HIS A 104 19.08 -6.38 9.39
CA HIS A 104 18.08 -6.48 10.44
C HIS A 104 16.65 -6.21 9.94
N ILE A 105 16.50 -5.64 8.74
CA ILE A 105 15.17 -5.26 8.23
C ILE A 105 14.37 -6.51 7.86
N GLN A 106 13.26 -6.70 8.55
CA GLN A 106 12.31 -7.79 8.33
C GLN A 106 11.08 -7.30 7.58
N SER A 107 10.71 -6.03 7.75
CA SER A 107 9.51 -5.45 7.12
C SER A 107 9.77 -4.04 6.60
N LEU A 108 9.45 -3.79 5.33
CA LEU A 108 9.47 -2.46 4.73
C LEU A 108 8.17 -2.24 3.97
N ILE A 109 7.31 -1.38 4.54
CA ILE A 109 5.97 -1.14 4.03
C ILE A 109 5.87 0.31 3.56
N ASN A 110 5.34 0.48 2.35
CA ASN A 110 4.90 1.70 1.69
C ASN A 110 6.00 2.67 1.20
N LEU A 111 7.29 2.32 1.34
CA LEU A 111 8.38 3.20 0.89
C LEU A 111 8.38 3.39 -0.63
N GLU A 112 7.88 2.45 -1.41
CA GLU A 112 7.82 2.60 -2.86
C GLU A 112 6.84 3.70 -3.33
N GLU A 113 5.98 4.23 -2.45
CA GLU A 113 5.11 5.39 -2.74
C GLU A 113 5.90 6.64 -3.18
N ILE A 114 7.20 6.70 -2.87
CA ILE A 114 8.04 7.86 -3.16
C ILE A 114 9.12 7.64 -4.22
N CYS A 115 9.33 6.41 -4.69
CA CYS A 115 10.39 6.08 -5.66
C CYS A 115 9.96 5.17 -6.83
N ASP A 116 8.71 4.69 -6.83
CA ASP A 116 8.17 3.83 -7.90
C ASP A 116 9.01 2.58 -8.18
N GLY A 117 9.49 1.91 -7.11
CA GLY A 117 10.24 0.66 -7.20
C GLY A 117 11.66 0.80 -7.75
N CYS A 118 12.49 1.60 -7.08
CA CYS A 118 13.91 1.73 -7.45
C CYS A 118 14.76 0.50 -7.05
N VAL A 119 15.97 0.38 -7.60
CA VAL A 119 16.91 -0.71 -7.32
C VAL A 119 17.16 -0.91 -5.82
N LYS A 120 17.23 0.17 -5.02
CA LYS A 120 17.43 0.08 -3.56
C LYS A 120 16.23 -0.60 -2.89
N CYS A 121 15.01 -0.27 -3.31
CA CYS A 121 13.77 -0.90 -2.84
C CYS A 121 13.71 -2.37 -3.24
N SER A 122 14.00 -2.71 -4.50
CA SER A 122 14.06 -4.09 -4.98
C SER A 122 15.05 -4.96 -4.18
N ASN A 123 16.24 -4.42 -3.88
CA ASN A 123 17.25 -5.10 -3.08
C ASN A 123 16.80 -5.34 -1.63
N ILE A 124 16.00 -4.44 -1.05
CA ILE A 124 15.43 -4.62 0.28
C ILE A 124 14.24 -5.60 0.24
N ALA A 125 13.42 -5.58 -0.81
CA ALA A 125 12.34 -6.54 -1.01
C ALA A 125 12.84 -7.99 -0.95
N GLN A 126 14.02 -8.26 -1.53
CA GLN A 126 14.64 -9.59 -1.49
C GLN A 126 15.03 -10.03 -0.06
N LYS A 127 15.22 -9.08 0.88
CA LYS A 127 15.65 -9.37 2.26
C LYS A 127 14.46 -9.46 3.23
N CYS A 128 13.45 -8.61 3.08
CA CYS A 128 12.31 -8.55 3.99
C CYS A 128 11.42 -9.81 3.98
N LEU A 129 10.89 -10.18 5.14
CA LEU A 129 9.83 -11.18 5.27
C LEU A 129 8.46 -10.60 4.91
N GLU A 130 8.29 -9.29 5.07
CA GLU A 130 7.07 -8.53 4.77
C GLU A 130 7.43 -7.31 3.91
N TYR A 131 6.78 -7.14 2.76
CA TYR A 131 7.15 -6.08 1.83
C TYR A 131 5.97 -5.54 1.02
N GLY A 132 6.04 -4.26 0.67
CA GLY A 132 5.23 -3.64 -0.37
C GLY A 132 4.49 -2.37 0.10
N PRO A 133 3.55 -1.81 -0.67
CA PRO A 133 3.02 -2.39 -1.88
C PRO A 133 4.06 -2.50 -2.99
N LEU A 134 4.06 -3.64 -3.69
CA LEU A 134 4.92 -3.86 -4.84
C LEU A 134 4.53 -2.93 -5.99
N ARG A 135 5.50 -2.19 -6.51
CA ARG A 135 5.40 -1.53 -7.81
C ARG A 135 5.73 -2.52 -8.92
N PHE A 136 5.24 -2.22 -10.12
CA PHE A 136 5.45 -3.09 -11.28
C PHE A 136 6.94 -3.23 -11.64
N SER A 137 7.70 -2.13 -11.52
CA SER A 137 9.16 -2.11 -11.65
C SER A 137 9.84 -3.09 -10.70
N THR A 138 9.47 -3.07 -9.40
CA THR A 138 10.00 -4.03 -8.43
C THR A 138 9.60 -5.45 -8.77
N LEU A 139 8.33 -5.72 -9.11
CA LEU A 139 7.86 -7.05 -9.51
C LEU A 139 8.71 -7.63 -10.66
N GLN A 140 9.02 -6.83 -11.68
CA GLN A 140 9.84 -7.26 -12.82
C GLN A 140 11.27 -7.66 -12.44
N THR A 141 11.78 -7.18 -11.31
CA THR A 141 13.11 -7.55 -10.79
C THR A 141 13.09 -8.77 -9.85
N MET A 142 11.92 -9.28 -9.46
CA MET A 142 11.78 -10.41 -8.55
C MET A 142 11.99 -11.76 -9.24
N ILE A 143 13.15 -11.95 -9.86
CA ILE A 143 13.53 -13.18 -10.57
C ILE A 143 14.14 -14.27 -9.65
N TYR A 144 14.11 -14.06 -8.34
CA TYR A 144 14.63 -14.99 -7.34
C TYR A 144 13.52 -15.90 -6.80
N SER A 145 13.93 -16.93 -6.03
CA SER A 145 13.00 -17.76 -5.28
C SER A 145 12.90 -17.27 -3.84
N LYS A 146 11.66 -16.98 -3.39
CA LYS A 146 11.41 -16.54 -2.02
C LYS A 146 9.97 -16.80 -1.60
N ASN A 147 9.79 -17.24 -0.37
CA ASN A 147 8.53 -17.18 0.33
C ASN A 147 8.50 -15.98 1.28
N TYR A 148 7.50 -15.13 1.14
CA TYR A 148 7.22 -14.01 2.02
C TYR A 148 6.20 -14.41 3.07
N LYS A 149 6.35 -13.90 4.29
CA LYS A 149 5.27 -13.98 5.28
C LYS A 149 4.07 -13.14 4.83
N LYS A 150 4.33 -11.97 4.26
CA LYS A 150 3.29 -11.07 3.77
C LYS A 150 3.77 -10.23 2.60
N LEU A 151 3.01 -10.19 1.52
CA LEU A 151 3.22 -9.25 0.42
C LEU A 151 2.07 -8.28 0.32
N HIS A 152 2.40 -7.01 0.12
CA HIS A 152 1.43 -5.96 -0.15
C HIS A 152 1.40 -5.67 -1.65
N VAL A 153 0.22 -5.53 -2.22
CA VAL A 153 -0.02 -5.14 -3.61
C VAL A 153 -1.13 -4.12 -3.67
N THR A 154 -1.20 -3.34 -4.75
CA THR A 154 -2.30 -2.38 -4.98
C THR A 154 -3.19 -2.83 -6.12
N ASP A 155 -4.41 -2.31 -6.16
CA ASP A 155 -5.29 -2.39 -7.32
C ASP A 155 -4.62 -1.85 -8.61
N LYS A 156 -3.84 -0.76 -8.52
CA LYS A 156 -3.03 -0.23 -9.62
C LYS A 156 -2.01 -1.23 -10.14
N LEU A 157 -1.36 -2.02 -9.28
CA LEU A 157 -0.43 -3.07 -9.74
C LEU A 157 -1.14 -4.07 -10.66
N PHE A 158 -2.36 -4.48 -10.34
CA PHE A 158 -3.12 -5.41 -11.17
C PHE A 158 -3.41 -4.81 -12.55
N GLU A 159 -3.79 -3.53 -12.60
CA GLU A 159 -4.00 -2.82 -13.87
C GLU A 159 -2.71 -2.70 -14.68
N ASN A 160 -1.59 -2.34 -14.04
CA ASN A 160 -0.29 -2.24 -14.70
C ASN A 160 0.15 -3.57 -15.32
N ILE A 161 -0.08 -4.69 -14.62
CA ILE A 161 0.19 -6.03 -15.15
C ILE A 161 -0.70 -6.31 -16.37
N ALA A 162 -2.00 -6.01 -16.30
CA ALA A 162 -2.92 -6.22 -17.41
C ALA A 162 -2.53 -5.38 -18.64
N GLU A 163 -2.22 -4.09 -18.47
CA GLU A 163 -1.77 -3.21 -19.55
C GLU A 163 -0.44 -3.69 -20.15
N TYR A 164 0.51 -4.10 -19.31
CA TYR A 164 1.77 -4.65 -19.80
C TYR A 164 1.52 -5.87 -20.69
N CYS A 165 0.72 -6.84 -20.24
CA CYS A 165 0.43 -8.05 -21.00
C CYS A 165 -0.29 -7.75 -22.31
N ILE A 166 -1.22 -6.79 -22.32
CA ILE A 166 -1.90 -6.34 -23.55
C ILE A 166 -0.92 -5.68 -24.51
N SER A 167 -0.05 -4.78 -24.02
CA SER A 167 0.93 -4.08 -24.86
C SER A 167 1.93 -5.02 -25.56
N LYS A 168 2.10 -6.23 -25.03
CA LYS A 168 3.00 -7.27 -25.54
C LYS A 168 2.32 -8.31 -26.42
N SER A 169 1.01 -8.21 -26.63
CA SER A 169 0.21 -9.28 -27.24
C SER A 169 -0.70 -8.77 -28.33
N LYS A 170 -0.98 -9.62 -29.33
CA LYS A 170 -1.91 -9.32 -30.42
C LYS A 170 -3.26 -10.04 -30.27
N SER A 171 -3.33 -11.04 -29.40
CA SER A 171 -4.56 -11.78 -29.08
C SER A 171 -4.72 -12.01 -27.58
N LYS A 172 -5.91 -12.47 -27.18
CA LYS A 172 -6.22 -12.83 -25.79
C LYS A 172 -5.37 -14.00 -25.30
N GLU A 173 -5.11 -14.99 -26.15
CA GLU A 173 -4.31 -16.17 -25.85
C GLU A 173 -2.84 -15.80 -25.65
N GLU A 174 -2.30 -14.93 -26.50
CA GLU A 174 -0.95 -14.38 -26.31
C GLU A 174 -0.85 -13.57 -25.01
N CYS A 175 -1.87 -12.77 -24.70
CA CYS A 175 -1.94 -11.98 -23.48
C CYS A 175 -1.88 -12.86 -22.23
N PHE A 176 -2.60 -13.99 -22.20
CA PHE A 176 -2.54 -14.91 -21.08
C PHE A 176 -1.24 -15.70 -21.00
N LYS A 177 -0.57 -15.98 -22.12
CA LYS A 177 0.80 -16.53 -22.11
C LYS A 177 1.80 -15.52 -21.52
N GLU A 178 1.64 -14.24 -21.85
CA GLU A 178 2.50 -13.18 -21.31
C GLU A 178 2.24 -12.93 -19.82
N LEU A 179 0.98 -12.99 -19.41
CA LEU A 179 0.60 -12.92 -18.00
C LEU A 179 1.20 -14.06 -17.19
N ASP A 180 1.18 -15.27 -17.74
CA ASP A 180 1.81 -16.43 -17.12
C ASP A 180 3.32 -16.22 -16.92
N LYS A 181 4.03 -15.64 -17.90
CA LYS A 181 5.47 -15.33 -17.78
C LYS A 181 5.75 -14.18 -16.82
N THR A 182 4.88 -13.18 -16.77
CA THR A 182 5.06 -11.96 -15.96
C THR A 182 4.95 -12.27 -14.48
N ILE A 183 4.03 -13.16 -14.08
CA ILE A 183 3.84 -13.56 -12.69
C ILE A 183 4.61 -14.86 -12.45
N LEU A 184 5.76 -14.76 -11.78
CA LEU A 184 6.61 -15.91 -11.51
C LEU A 184 6.11 -16.71 -10.30
N SER A 185 6.10 -18.04 -10.42
CA SER A 185 5.80 -18.98 -9.33
C SER A 185 6.98 -19.21 -8.37
N THR A 186 8.15 -18.63 -8.67
CA THR A 186 9.31 -18.65 -7.77
C THR A 186 9.10 -17.77 -6.53
N ILE A 187 8.20 -16.80 -6.63
CA ILE A 187 7.72 -15.97 -5.52
C ILE A 187 6.45 -16.59 -4.94
N SER A 188 6.38 -16.67 -3.61
CA SER A 188 5.18 -17.06 -2.89
C SER A 188 4.97 -16.19 -1.65
N CYS A 189 3.75 -16.13 -1.12
CA CYS A 189 3.50 -15.52 0.17
C CYS A 189 2.44 -16.26 0.98
N ASP A 190 2.60 -16.28 2.31
CA ASP A 190 1.57 -16.83 3.20
C ASP A 190 0.32 -15.94 3.20
N GLU A 191 0.50 -14.63 3.36
CA GLU A 191 -0.57 -13.65 3.33
C GLU A 191 -0.39 -12.65 2.17
N LEU A 192 -1.45 -12.39 1.41
CA LEU A 192 -1.49 -11.31 0.42
C LEU A 192 -2.37 -10.16 0.94
N ALA A 193 -1.75 -9.01 1.19
CA ALA A 193 -2.44 -7.77 1.51
C ALA A 193 -2.73 -6.97 0.24
N ILE A 194 -4.00 -6.89 -0.15
CA ILE A 194 -4.46 -6.14 -1.31
C ILE A 194 -4.96 -4.78 -0.83
N TRP A 195 -4.33 -3.72 -1.31
CA TRP A 195 -4.70 -2.35 -1.01
C TRP A 195 -5.55 -1.80 -2.14
N ILE A 196 -6.77 -1.38 -1.80
CA ILE A 196 -7.77 -0.94 -2.78
C ILE A 196 -8.12 0.50 -2.49
N CYS A 197 -7.98 1.36 -3.50
CA CYS A 197 -8.15 2.80 -3.33
C CYS A 197 -9.54 3.23 -3.82
N GLU A 198 -10.29 3.90 -2.93
CA GLU A 198 -11.68 4.28 -3.18
C GLU A 198 -11.81 5.45 -4.17
N SER A 199 -10.84 6.38 -4.16
CA SER A 199 -10.93 7.68 -4.85
C SER A 199 -10.14 7.78 -6.17
N ARG A 200 -9.79 6.67 -6.82
CA ARG A 200 -9.02 6.72 -8.07
C ARG A 200 -9.87 7.26 -9.23
N VAL A 201 -9.28 8.08 -10.10
CA VAL A 201 -9.93 8.79 -11.21
C VAL A 201 -9.52 8.22 -12.57
N LEU A 202 -10.38 8.28 -13.58
CA LEU A 202 -9.99 7.95 -14.96
C LEU A 202 -9.14 9.09 -15.54
N PRO A 203 -8.24 8.82 -16.49
CA PRO A 203 -7.67 9.86 -17.35
C PRO A 203 -8.82 10.61 -18.02
N ASP A 204 -8.79 11.94 -17.97
CA ASP A 204 -9.75 12.85 -18.60
C ASP A 204 -11.13 13.04 -17.90
N GLU A 205 -11.40 12.39 -16.77
CA GLU A 205 -12.54 12.75 -15.90
C GLU A 205 -12.16 13.94 -14.99
N LEU A 206 -12.63 15.16 -15.34
CA LEU A 206 -12.31 16.41 -14.63
C LEU A 206 -13.12 16.66 -13.35
N THR A 207 -14.14 15.84 -13.04
CA THR A 207 -15.03 16.05 -11.89
C THR A 207 -15.55 14.74 -11.30
N ASP A 208 -15.90 14.83 -10.01
CA ASP A 208 -16.42 13.82 -9.08
C ASP A 208 -16.78 12.46 -9.73
N PRO A 209 -16.01 11.40 -9.46
CA PRO A 209 -16.23 10.13 -10.12
C PRO A 209 -17.61 9.60 -9.74
N LYS A 210 -18.50 9.51 -10.73
CA LYS A 210 -19.82 8.85 -10.61
C LYS A 210 -19.69 7.39 -10.12
N PHE A 211 -18.49 6.83 -10.14
CA PHE A 211 -18.14 5.51 -9.64
C PHE A 211 -16.96 5.58 -8.69
N ASP A 212 -17.23 5.47 -7.40
CA ASP A 212 -16.21 5.16 -6.41
C ASP A 212 -15.86 3.68 -6.52
N HIS A 213 -14.58 3.36 -6.40
CA HIS A 213 -14.02 2.03 -6.65
C HIS A 213 -13.94 1.64 -8.14
N ARG A 214 -12.71 1.34 -8.58
CA ARG A 214 -12.37 1.09 -9.99
C ARG A 214 -12.22 -0.40 -10.26
N HIS A 215 -12.46 -0.79 -11.51
CA HIS A 215 -12.42 -2.20 -11.92
C HIS A 215 -11.00 -2.75 -11.76
N MET A 216 -10.91 -4.00 -11.31
CA MET A 216 -9.67 -4.76 -11.31
C MET A 216 -9.76 -5.91 -12.32
N PRO A 217 -8.64 -6.31 -12.96
CA PRO A 217 -8.59 -7.44 -13.89
C PRO A 217 -8.57 -8.77 -13.13
N ARG A 218 -9.67 -9.53 -13.21
CA ARG A 218 -9.89 -10.74 -12.41
C ARG A 218 -8.81 -11.81 -12.62
N GLU A 219 -8.43 -12.07 -13.86
CA GLU A 219 -7.50 -13.15 -14.19
C GLU A 219 -6.08 -12.86 -13.70
N VAL A 220 -5.69 -11.58 -13.59
CA VAL A 220 -4.42 -11.18 -12.97
C VAL A 220 -4.42 -11.55 -11.49
N ILE A 221 -5.51 -11.23 -10.77
CA ILE A 221 -5.67 -11.59 -9.35
C ILE A 221 -5.61 -13.11 -9.19
N ASP A 222 -6.36 -13.86 -10.00
CA ASP A 222 -6.42 -15.33 -9.91
C ASP A 222 -5.06 -16.00 -10.20
N ILE A 223 -4.26 -15.46 -11.12
CA ILE A 223 -2.91 -15.98 -11.39
C ILE A 223 -1.95 -15.66 -10.26
N ILE A 224 -2.01 -14.45 -9.69
CA ILE A 224 -1.22 -14.10 -8.50
C ILE A 224 -1.54 -15.04 -7.34
N LEU A 225 -2.82 -15.22 -7.01
CA LEU A 225 -3.24 -16.07 -5.90
C LEU A 225 -2.78 -17.51 -6.08
N ARG A 226 -2.88 -18.06 -7.30
CA ARG A 226 -2.43 -19.43 -7.62
C ARG A 226 -0.91 -19.57 -7.60
N LYS A 227 -0.19 -18.74 -8.35
CA LYS A 227 1.26 -18.88 -8.52
C LYS A 227 2.04 -18.54 -7.25
N TRP A 228 1.54 -17.58 -6.47
CA TRP A 228 2.16 -17.22 -5.19
C TRP A 228 1.70 -18.09 -4.03
N ASN A 229 0.84 -19.09 -4.28
CA ASN A 229 0.35 -20.06 -3.28
C ASN A 229 -0.18 -19.37 -2.01
N VAL A 230 -1.03 -18.35 -2.21
CA VAL A 230 -1.54 -17.49 -1.13
C VAL A 230 -2.45 -18.29 -0.21
N LYS A 231 -2.23 -18.20 1.11
CA LYS A 231 -3.02 -18.93 2.12
C LYS A 231 -4.11 -18.08 2.75
N SER A 232 -3.85 -16.79 2.97
CA SER A 232 -4.82 -15.85 3.55
C SER A 232 -4.75 -14.49 2.87
N ILE A 233 -5.85 -13.74 2.93
CA ILE A 233 -5.99 -12.45 2.25
C ILE A 233 -6.34 -11.38 3.28
N LYS A 234 -5.67 -10.23 3.17
CA LYS A 234 -6.07 -8.99 3.84
C LYS A 234 -6.47 -7.95 2.79
N LEU A 235 -7.70 -7.47 2.86
CA LEU A 235 -8.19 -6.37 2.04
C LEU A 235 -8.08 -5.08 2.84
N SER A 236 -7.18 -4.19 2.44
CA SER A 236 -7.07 -2.85 3.04
C SER A 236 -7.77 -1.85 2.14
N ILE A 237 -8.92 -1.35 2.57
CA ILE A 237 -9.65 -0.32 1.84
C ILE A 237 -9.13 1.05 2.27
N LEU A 238 -8.66 1.83 1.29
CA LEU A 238 -7.98 3.11 1.49
C LEU A 238 -8.74 4.21 0.78
N HIS A 239 -8.96 5.35 1.45
CA HIS A 239 -9.61 6.49 0.81
C HIS A 239 -8.79 7.01 -0.39
N ILE A 240 -7.51 7.32 -0.17
CA ILE A 240 -6.60 7.92 -1.16
C ILE A 240 -5.20 7.33 -1.09
N THR A 241 -4.53 7.23 -2.24
CA THR A 241 -3.14 6.80 -2.41
C THR A 241 -2.41 7.73 -3.39
N ASN A 242 -1.10 7.53 -3.60
CA ASN A 242 -0.35 8.25 -4.63
C ASN A 242 -0.61 7.74 -6.06
N GLU A 243 -1.44 6.71 -6.23
CA GLU A 243 -1.79 6.09 -7.51
C GLU A 243 -3.18 6.56 -7.97
N GLU A 244 -3.42 7.86 -7.90
CA GLU A 244 -4.73 8.48 -8.12
C GLU A 244 -5.32 8.16 -9.49
N VAL A 245 -4.50 8.04 -10.53
CA VAL A 245 -4.97 7.85 -11.91
C VAL A 245 -5.04 6.37 -12.30
N CYS A 246 -6.18 5.98 -12.87
CA CYS A 246 -6.43 4.64 -13.40
C CYS A 246 -5.60 4.33 -14.64
N SER A 247 -5.12 3.10 -14.71
CA SER A 247 -4.69 2.48 -15.95
C SER A 247 -5.93 1.93 -16.63
N VAL A 248 -6.28 2.48 -17.80
CA VAL A 248 -7.56 2.24 -18.47
C VAL A 248 -7.44 1.59 -19.84
N GLU A 249 -6.23 1.45 -20.38
CA GLU A 249 -6.06 0.90 -21.73
C GLU A 249 -6.54 -0.55 -21.77
N TRP A 250 -6.28 -1.31 -20.70
CA TRP A 250 -6.74 -2.69 -20.58
C TRP A 250 -8.27 -2.82 -20.61
N LEU A 251 -9.02 -1.78 -20.22
CA LEU A 251 -10.48 -1.78 -20.26
C LEU A 251 -11.01 -1.77 -21.70
N ARG A 252 -10.24 -1.28 -22.67
CA ARG A 252 -10.64 -1.28 -24.10
C ARG A 252 -10.65 -2.68 -24.70
N TYR A 253 -9.96 -3.63 -24.07
CA TYR A 253 -9.86 -5.01 -24.52
C TYR A 253 -10.75 -5.92 -23.65
N ASN A 254 -11.51 -6.82 -24.27
CA ASN A 254 -12.30 -7.83 -23.56
C ASN A 254 -11.47 -9.07 -23.18
N TYR A 255 -10.19 -8.85 -22.87
CA TYR A 255 -9.27 -9.93 -22.50
C TYR A 255 -9.47 -10.33 -21.03
N PHE A 256 -9.67 -9.35 -20.16
CA PHE A 256 -9.84 -9.54 -18.72
C PHE A 256 -11.27 -9.31 -18.26
N THR A 257 -11.73 -10.13 -17.32
CA THR A 257 -13.02 -9.93 -16.65
C THR A 257 -12.90 -8.80 -15.63
N ARG A 258 -13.81 -7.83 -15.72
CA ARG A 258 -13.85 -6.66 -14.83
C ARG A 258 -14.59 -7.01 -13.53
N VAL A 259 -13.94 -6.78 -12.40
CA VAL A 259 -14.51 -7.01 -11.05
C VAL A 259 -14.29 -5.83 -10.11
N ARG A 260 -15.25 -5.58 -9.22
CA ARG A 260 -15.18 -4.64 -8.10
C ARG A 260 -15.87 -5.20 -6.88
N LEU A 261 -15.55 -4.67 -5.72
CA LEU A 261 -16.18 -5.07 -4.46
C LEU A 261 -17.53 -4.39 -4.22
N ASN A 262 -17.86 -3.32 -4.96
CA ASN A 262 -19.15 -2.65 -4.91
C ASN A 262 -20.00 -2.84 -6.19
N ASP A 263 -19.64 -3.80 -7.06
CA ASP A 263 -20.50 -4.16 -8.18
C ASP A 263 -21.86 -4.68 -7.65
N PRO A 264 -22.98 -4.45 -8.36
CA PRO A 264 -24.22 -5.16 -8.08
C PRO A 264 -23.98 -6.67 -8.01
N TYR A 265 -24.67 -7.36 -7.12
CA TYR A 265 -24.53 -8.80 -7.00
C TYR A 265 -25.05 -9.48 -8.27
N LEU A 266 -24.13 -9.90 -9.13
CA LEU A 266 -24.40 -10.63 -10.37
C LEU A 266 -23.90 -12.07 -10.24
N GLU A 267 -24.53 -13.01 -10.94
CA GLU A 267 -24.10 -14.41 -11.05
C GLU A 267 -22.88 -14.59 -11.98
N LYS A 268 -21.78 -13.85 -11.81
CA LYS A 268 -20.51 -14.20 -12.49
C LYS A 268 -19.87 -15.46 -11.84
N LYS A 269 -18.87 -16.08 -12.46
CA LYS A 269 -18.18 -17.27 -11.93
C LYS A 269 -17.43 -16.98 -10.60
N GLN A 270 -17.54 -17.87 -9.62
CA GLN A 270 -16.77 -17.82 -8.37
C GLN A 270 -15.32 -18.30 -8.59
N SER A 271 -14.38 -17.85 -7.74
CA SER A 271 -13.03 -18.44 -7.74
C SER A 271 -13.07 -19.92 -7.40
N ASP A 272 -12.15 -20.71 -7.97
CA ASP A 272 -11.89 -22.10 -7.58
C ASP A 272 -11.01 -22.20 -6.33
N LEU A 273 -10.35 -21.10 -5.96
CA LEU A 273 -9.55 -21.01 -4.75
C LEU A 273 -10.43 -20.83 -3.51
N LYS A 274 -10.13 -21.59 -2.45
CA LYS A 274 -10.76 -21.45 -1.14
C LYS A 274 -9.73 -20.99 -0.10
N PHE A 275 -10.08 -19.93 0.62
CA PHE A 275 -9.29 -19.37 1.71
C PHE A 275 -9.92 -19.71 3.06
N SER A 276 -9.10 -19.92 4.07
CA SER A 276 -9.59 -20.14 5.44
C SER A 276 -10.14 -18.84 6.05
N HIS A 277 -9.54 -17.71 5.70
CA HIS A 277 -9.86 -16.42 6.29
C HIS A 277 -9.59 -15.27 5.31
N VAL A 278 -10.51 -14.31 5.28
CA VAL A 278 -10.30 -12.99 4.67
C VAL A 278 -10.45 -11.92 5.75
N GLU A 279 -9.39 -11.16 5.98
CA GLU A 279 -9.41 -9.99 6.85
C GLU A 279 -9.72 -8.74 6.02
N VAL A 280 -10.61 -7.87 6.49
CA VAL A 280 -10.87 -6.57 5.89
C VAL A 280 -10.47 -5.48 6.87
N SER A 281 -9.56 -4.61 6.46
CA SER A 281 -9.20 -3.41 7.21
C SER A 281 -9.83 -2.19 6.58
N LEU A 282 -10.71 -1.53 7.33
CA LEU A 282 -11.36 -0.29 6.96
C LEU A 282 -10.78 0.93 7.68
N SER A 283 -9.67 0.77 8.41
CA SER A 283 -9.06 1.80 9.25
C SER A 283 -8.71 3.11 8.53
N TYR A 284 -8.61 3.08 7.20
CA TYR A 284 -8.34 4.26 6.35
C TYR A 284 -9.34 4.43 5.21
N SER A 285 -10.46 3.71 5.24
CA SER A 285 -11.56 3.89 4.32
C SER A 285 -12.38 5.12 4.74
N LEU A 286 -12.89 5.85 3.76
CA LEU A 286 -13.88 6.90 3.97
C LEU A 286 -15.24 6.46 3.43
N TYR A 287 -15.28 5.98 2.20
CA TYR A 287 -16.55 5.70 1.50
C TYR A 287 -17.15 4.34 1.88
N CYS A 288 -16.35 3.27 1.89
CA CYS A 288 -16.83 1.94 2.27
C CYS A 288 -17.33 1.92 3.73
N VAL A 289 -16.59 2.52 4.67
CA VAL A 289 -17.02 2.65 6.08
C VAL A 289 -18.31 3.44 6.21
N ARG A 290 -18.43 4.54 5.47
CA ARG A 290 -19.62 5.39 5.48
C ARG A 290 -20.86 4.63 5.02
N ASP A 291 -20.73 3.85 3.96
CA ASP A 291 -21.86 3.13 3.37
C ASP A 291 -22.20 1.84 4.12
N LEU A 292 -21.23 1.20 4.81
CA LEU A 292 -21.49 0.07 5.70
C LEU A 292 -22.08 0.49 7.06
N GLY A 293 -21.79 1.71 7.52
CA GLY A 293 -22.34 2.26 8.75
C GLY A 293 -23.77 2.75 8.52
N ASN A 294 -24.74 2.27 9.31
CA ASN A 294 -26.15 2.68 9.29
C ASN A 294 -26.33 4.21 9.43
N ARG A 295 -26.21 4.98 8.33
CA ARG A 295 -26.62 6.37 8.27
C ARG A 295 -27.63 6.57 7.15
N GLN A 296 -28.82 7.01 7.56
CA GLN A 296 -29.75 7.77 6.72
C GLN A 296 -29.10 9.12 6.38
N LEU A 297 -28.12 9.15 5.47
CA LEU A 297 -27.68 10.41 4.87
C LEU A 297 -28.48 10.61 3.60
N VAL A 298 -29.52 11.44 3.73
CA VAL A 298 -30.50 11.87 2.71
C VAL A 298 -29.86 12.57 1.50
N VAL A 299 -28.52 12.70 1.44
CA VAL A 299 -27.86 13.68 0.56
C VAL A 299 -26.92 13.07 -0.50
N ASN A 300 -26.51 11.81 -0.39
CA ASN A 300 -25.59 11.19 -1.37
C ASN A 300 -26.11 9.85 -1.87
N GLU A 301 -26.06 9.61 -3.18
CA GLU A 301 -26.40 8.31 -3.78
C GLU A 301 -25.53 7.18 -3.16
N PRO A 302 -26.10 6.01 -2.81
CA PRO A 302 -25.34 4.88 -2.27
C PRO A 302 -24.26 4.43 -3.25
N LYS A 303 -23.01 4.22 -2.79
CA LYS A 303 -21.87 3.85 -3.66
C LYS A 303 -21.77 2.35 -3.93
N GLY A 304 -22.86 1.60 -3.70
CA GLY A 304 -22.98 0.18 -4.04
C GLY A 304 -22.31 -0.81 -3.06
N TYR A 305 -21.88 -0.36 -1.87
CA TYR A 305 -21.21 -1.23 -0.88
C TYR A 305 -22.16 -2.21 -0.17
N ASP A 306 -23.46 -2.19 -0.45
CA ASP A 306 -24.42 -3.19 0.06
C ASP A 306 -24.00 -4.62 -0.27
N ASN A 307 -23.36 -4.81 -1.44
CA ASN A 307 -22.88 -6.11 -1.91
C ASN A 307 -21.40 -6.37 -1.58
N PHE A 308 -20.79 -5.58 -0.70
CA PHE A 308 -19.37 -5.68 -0.37
C PHE A 308 -18.98 -7.07 0.16
N ILE A 309 -19.69 -7.56 1.18
CA ILE A 309 -19.43 -8.89 1.77
C ILE A 309 -19.72 -10.03 0.78
N PRO A 310 -20.86 -10.06 0.06
CA PRO A 310 -21.08 -11.03 -1.01
C PRO A 310 -19.98 -11.02 -2.09
N ASN A 311 -19.54 -9.84 -2.53
CA ASN A 311 -18.49 -9.71 -3.54
C ASN A 311 -17.12 -10.19 -3.04
N ILE A 312 -16.80 -10.00 -1.76
CA ILE A 312 -15.62 -10.59 -1.13
C ILE A 312 -15.69 -12.12 -1.20
N ARG A 313 -16.78 -12.76 -0.74
CA ARG A 313 -16.92 -14.23 -0.79
C ARG A 313 -16.85 -14.81 -2.20
N ARG A 314 -17.24 -14.01 -3.18
CA ARG A 314 -17.25 -14.37 -4.59
C ARG A 314 -15.85 -14.27 -5.22
N MET A 315 -15.12 -13.20 -4.91
CA MET A 315 -13.74 -13.02 -5.37
C MET A 315 -12.77 -13.93 -4.62
N PHE A 316 -12.99 -14.08 -3.32
CA PHE A 316 -12.17 -14.83 -2.38
C PHE A 316 -13.08 -15.76 -1.56
N PRO A 317 -13.48 -16.92 -2.11
CA PRO A 317 -14.26 -17.92 -1.41
C PRO A 317 -13.65 -18.23 -0.05
N THR A 318 -14.43 -18.00 1.01
CA THR A 318 -13.95 -18.10 2.39
C THR A 318 -15.08 -18.49 3.32
N ASP A 319 -14.73 -19.25 4.36
CA ASP A 319 -15.66 -19.62 5.44
C ASP A 319 -15.79 -18.48 6.46
N GLN A 320 -14.77 -17.63 6.61
CA GLN A 320 -14.72 -16.56 7.60
C GLN A 320 -14.24 -15.24 7.01
N ILE A 321 -14.94 -14.16 7.36
CA ILE A 321 -14.53 -12.77 7.11
C ILE A 321 -14.43 -12.06 8.45
N SER A 322 -13.30 -11.43 8.75
CA SER A 322 -13.18 -10.47 9.85
C SER A 322 -13.10 -9.06 9.30
N MET A 323 -13.57 -8.08 10.07
CA MET A 323 -13.52 -6.67 9.69
C MET A 323 -12.96 -5.83 10.85
N GLU A 324 -11.87 -5.12 10.58
CA GLU A 324 -11.33 -4.06 11.42
C GLU A 324 -11.97 -2.74 11.01
N LEU A 325 -12.88 -2.22 11.85
CA LEU A 325 -13.53 -0.94 11.64
C LEU A 325 -12.68 0.20 12.25
N PRO A 326 -12.63 1.38 11.63
CA PRO A 326 -11.90 2.51 12.21
C PRO A 326 -12.52 2.93 13.54
N HIS A 327 -11.68 3.20 14.54
CA HIS A 327 -12.12 3.84 15.79
C HIS A 327 -12.59 5.28 15.58
N TRP A 328 -12.20 5.91 14.46
CA TRP A 328 -12.52 7.29 14.12
C TRP A 328 -13.37 7.29 12.87
N TYR A 329 -14.67 7.24 13.04
CA TYR A 329 -15.54 7.80 12.01
C TYR A 329 -15.29 9.31 12.04
N PHE A 330 -14.80 9.87 10.94
CA PHE A 330 -14.85 11.32 10.75
C PHE A 330 -16.33 11.70 10.85
N ILE A 331 -16.75 12.18 12.02
CA ILE A 331 -17.97 12.97 12.18
C ILE A 331 -17.66 14.32 11.54
N LEU A 332 -17.52 14.33 10.21
CA LEU A 332 -17.65 15.55 9.43
C LEU A 332 -19.16 15.67 9.22
N GLY A 333 -19.77 16.50 10.06
CA GLY A 333 -21.11 17.03 9.87
C GLY A 333 -21.11 18.13 8.82
#